data_AF-A0A368FCE9-F1
#
_entry.id   AF-A0A368FCE9-F1
#
_cell.length_a   1.000
_cell.length_b   1.000
_cell.length_c   1.000
_cell.angle_alpha   90.00
_cell.angle_beta   90.00
_cell.angle_gamma   90.00
#
_symmetry.space_group_name_H-M   'P 1'
#
loop_
_entity.id
_entity.type
_entity.pdbx_description
1 polymer ?
#
loop_
_entity_poly.entity_id
_entity_poly.type
_entity_poly.pdbx_seq_one_letter_code
_entity_poly.pdbx_strand_id
1 'polypeptide(L)'
;MMCEFFVRRLLATGWAKDKRIQYAKPAKAMNELVYVKPLEDAALNCVKNCENTAPENNSPVGESFWRGKSGSYKLSYVEAMEQAIKEWWRPIESTGLGNMLEYTTGTQNGPLK
;
A
#
# COMPACT_ATOMS: atom_id res chain seq x y z
N MET A 1 2.27 5.44 -12.12
CA MET A 1 2.92 4.10 -12.16
C MET A 1 4.37 4.08 -11.64
N MET A 2 5.13 5.18 -11.68
CA MET A 2 6.54 5.21 -11.24
C MET A 2 6.77 5.06 -9.72
N CYS A 3 5.76 5.41 -8.90
CA CYS A 3 5.92 5.45 -7.44
C CYS A 3 5.92 4.06 -6.78
N GLU A 4 5.04 3.12 -7.17
CA GLU A 4 4.96 1.77 -6.56
C GLU A 4 6.21 0.91 -6.82
N PHE A 5 6.74 0.96 -8.04
CA PHE A 5 7.99 0.29 -8.39
C PHE A 5 9.18 0.76 -7.55
N PHE A 6 9.24 2.07 -7.31
CA PHE A 6 10.31 2.67 -6.52
C PHE A 6 10.30 2.14 -5.09
N VAL A 7 9.13 2.03 -4.45
CA VAL A 7 9.04 1.56 -3.06
C VAL A 7 9.38 0.08 -2.91
N ARG A 8 8.91 -0.78 -3.84
CA ARG A 8 9.26 -2.22 -3.81
C ARG A 8 10.74 -2.46 -4.03
N ARG A 9 11.38 -1.69 -4.92
CA ARG A 9 12.83 -1.77 -5.16
C ARG A 9 13.62 -1.33 -3.92
N LEU A 10 13.19 -0.26 -3.27
CA LEU A 10 13.81 0.24 -2.03
C LEU A 10 13.72 -0.82 -0.91
N LEU A 11 12.58 -1.49 -0.79
CA LEU A 11 12.39 -2.60 0.14
C LEU A 11 13.27 -3.80 -0.20
N ALA A 12 13.27 -4.22 -1.47
CA ALA A 12 14.02 -5.39 -1.92
C ALA A 12 15.53 -5.26 -1.65
N THR A 13 16.06 -4.04 -1.82
CA THR A 13 17.48 -3.73 -1.61
C THR A 13 17.85 -3.47 -0.15
N GLY A 14 16.87 -3.45 0.77
CA GLY A 14 17.11 -3.21 2.20
C GLY A 14 17.38 -1.75 2.56
N TRP A 15 16.98 -0.80 1.71
CA TRP A 15 17.13 0.64 1.95
C TRP A 15 15.85 1.30 2.45
N ALA A 16 14.74 0.54 2.51
CA ALA A 16 13.48 1.01 3.07
C ALA A 16 13.65 1.26 4.57
N LYS A 17 13.35 2.48 5.03
CA LYS A 17 13.40 2.81 6.46
C LYS A 17 12.38 2.00 7.24
N ASP A 18 12.80 1.44 8.36
CA ASP A 18 11.93 0.74 9.30
C ASP A 18 12.15 1.33 10.70
N LYS A 19 11.08 1.72 11.39
CA LYS A 19 11.20 2.40 12.69
C LYS A 19 11.89 1.54 13.76
N ARG A 20 11.77 0.21 13.70
CA ARG A 20 12.22 -0.72 14.73
C ARG A 20 13.65 -1.20 14.51
N ILE A 21 14.06 -1.37 13.26
CA ILE A 21 15.38 -1.93 12.90
C ILE A 21 16.21 -1.01 11.99
N GLN A 22 15.86 0.28 11.93
CA GLN A 22 16.46 1.32 11.08
C GLN A 22 16.18 1.13 9.59
N TYR A 23 16.45 -0.05 9.04
CA TYR A 23 16.13 -0.43 7.66
C TYR A 23 15.52 -1.83 7.60
N ALA A 24 14.50 -1.99 6.76
CA ALA A 24 13.86 -3.29 6.52
C ALA A 24 14.86 -4.30 5.92
N LYS A 25 14.69 -5.57 6.27
CA LYS A 25 15.53 -6.65 5.72
C LYS A 25 15.32 -6.76 4.20
N PRO A 26 16.39 -6.98 3.41
CA PRO A 26 16.27 -7.15 1.97
C PRO A 26 15.46 -8.39 1.63
N ALA A 27 14.71 -8.32 0.53
CA ALA A 27 13.89 -9.42 0.05
C ALA A 27 14.63 -10.21 -1.03
N LYS A 28 14.70 -11.54 -0.87
CA LYS A 28 15.39 -12.43 -1.82
C LYS A 28 14.68 -12.54 -3.18
N ALA A 29 13.35 -12.44 -3.18
CA ALA A 29 12.51 -12.64 -4.37
C ALA A 29 11.30 -11.68 -4.36
N MET A 30 11.56 -10.37 -4.46
CA MET A 30 10.51 -9.37 -4.60
C MET A 30 10.09 -9.26 -6.08
N ASN A 31 8.94 -9.82 -6.44
CA ASN A 31 8.46 -9.76 -7.81
C ASN A 31 8.13 -8.32 -8.25
N GLU A 32 8.40 -8.03 -9.52
CA GLU A 32 7.94 -6.81 -10.17
C GLU A 32 6.43 -6.85 -10.38
N LEU A 33 5.74 -5.73 -10.16
CA LEU A 33 4.31 -5.63 -10.44
C LEU A 33 4.12 -5.28 -11.92
N VAL A 34 3.20 -5.96 -12.60
CA VAL A 34 2.84 -5.60 -13.98
C VAL A 34 1.43 -5.04 -13.96
N TYR A 35 1.21 -3.99 -14.74
CA TYR A 35 -0.10 -3.42 -14.88
C TYR A 35 -1.07 -4.39 -15.56
N VAL A 36 -2.23 -4.63 -14.94
CA VAL A 36 -3.25 -5.53 -15.46
C VAL A 36 -4.57 -4.77 -15.56
N LYS A 37 -4.96 -4.41 -16.79
CA LYS A 37 -6.17 -3.61 -17.06
C LYS A 37 -7.47 -4.20 -16.45
N PRO A 38 -7.72 -5.52 -16.49
CA PRO A 38 -8.89 -6.09 -15.80
C PRO A 38 -8.97 -5.78 -14.29
N LEU A 39 -7.83 -5.63 -13.61
CA LEU A 39 -7.80 -5.25 -12.19
C LEU A 39 -8.11 -3.76 -12.00
N GLU A 40 -7.68 -2.90 -12.92
CA GLU A 40 -8.11 -1.49 -12.95
C GLU A 40 -9.62 -1.38 -13.12
N ASP A 41 -10.19 -2.09 -14.09
CA ASP A 41 -11.64 -2.04 -14.36
C ASP A 41 -12.45 -2.49 -13.13
N ALA A 42 -11.99 -3.54 -12.44
CA ALA A 42 -12.58 -4.00 -11.18
C ALA A 42 -12.47 -2.95 -10.07
N ALA A 43 -11.31 -2.31 -9.91
CA ALA A 43 -11.10 -1.25 -8.94
C ALA A 43 -12.00 -0.02 -9.22
N LEU A 44 -12.07 0.40 -10.49
CA LEU A 44 -12.95 1.49 -10.94
C LEU A 44 -14.42 1.16 -10.65
N ASN A 45 -14.88 -0.05 -10.99
CA ASN A 45 -16.23 -0.50 -10.69
C ASN A 45 -16.55 -0.44 -9.19
N CYS A 46 -15.58 -0.81 -8.34
CA CYS A 46 -15.73 -0.74 -6.89
C CYS A 46 -15.88 0.70 -6.40
N VAL A 47 -15.15 1.68 -6.95
CA VAL A 47 -15.20 3.06 -6.44
C VAL A 47 -16.25 3.96 -7.10
N LYS A 48 -16.99 3.46 -8.10
CA LYS A 48 -17.95 4.24 -8.92
C LYS A 48 -18.90 5.15 -8.14
N ASN A 49 -19.42 4.67 -7.00
CA ASN A 49 -20.39 5.42 -6.21
C ASN A 49 -19.76 6.10 -4.98
N CYS A 50 -18.46 5.94 -4.73
CA CYS A 50 -17.76 6.42 -3.53
C CYS A 50 -18.34 5.96 -2.17
N GLU A 51 -19.35 5.08 -2.18
CA GLU A 51 -20.02 4.55 -0.98
C GLU A 51 -19.23 3.41 -0.35
N ASN A 52 -18.44 2.68 -1.15
CA ASN A 52 -17.67 1.55 -0.68
C ASN A 52 -16.55 1.98 0.28
N THR A 53 -16.52 1.34 1.43
CA THR A 53 -15.36 1.28 2.32
C THR A 53 -14.52 0.06 1.95
N ALA A 54 -13.24 0.04 2.31
CA ALA A 54 -12.38 -1.12 2.07
C ALA A 54 -13.10 -2.40 2.56
N PRO A 55 -13.25 -3.43 1.72
CA PRO A 55 -13.97 -4.62 2.12
C PRO A 55 -13.23 -5.29 3.29
N GLU A 56 -13.95 -5.61 4.35
CA GLU A 56 -13.38 -6.28 5.53
C GLU A 56 -13.08 -7.77 5.26
N ASN A 57 -13.56 -8.32 4.14
CA ASN A 57 -13.54 -9.76 3.86
C ASN A 57 -12.90 -10.11 2.51
N ASN A 58 -11.84 -10.93 2.59
CA ASN A 58 -11.36 -11.97 1.67
C ASN A 58 -11.75 -11.87 0.18
N SER A 59 -11.45 -10.75 -0.47
CA SER A 59 -11.32 -10.75 -1.93
C SER A 59 -10.10 -11.62 -2.30
N PRO A 60 -10.16 -12.47 -3.34
CA PRO A 60 -9.02 -13.29 -3.78
C PRO A 60 -7.83 -12.43 -4.23
N VAL A 61 -8.06 -11.14 -4.45
CA VAL A 61 -7.06 -10.11 -4.71
C VAL A 61 -6.99 -9.16 -3.51
N GLY A 62 -5.77 -8.87 -3.04
CA GLY A 62 -5.58 -7.88 -1.99
C GLY A 62 -5.96 -6.48 -2.49
N GLU A 63 -6.68 -5.71 -1.67
CA GLU A 63 -7.16 -4.37 -2.03
C GLU A 63 -6.63 -3.32 -1.05
N SER A 64 -6.34 -2.13 -1.57
CA SER A 64 -5.93 -0.97 -0.77
C SER A 64 -6.79 0.23 -1.17
N PHE A 65 -7.39 0.88 -0.18
CA PHE A 65 -8.26 2.04 -0.40
C PHE A 65 -7.63 3.28 0.20
N TRP A 66 -7.75 4.37 -0.53
CA TRP A 66 -7.40 5.69 -0.05
C TRP A 66 -8.58 6.61 -0.28
N ARG A 67 -9.08 7.19 0.80
CA ARG A 67 -10.10 8.22 0.74
C ARG A 67 -9.43 9.53 1.16
N GLY A 68 -9.23 10.41 0.18
CA GLY A 68 -8.62 11.71 0.41
C GLY A 68 -9.39 12.54 1.44
N LYS A 69 -8.70 13.50 2.05
CA LYS A 69 -9.31 14.46 2.98
C LYS A 69 -10.15 15.48 2.23
N SER A 70 -10.89 16.32 2.96
CA SER A 70 -11.60 17.45 2.35
C SER A 70 -10.66 18.28 1.48
N GLY A 71 -11.06 18.55 0.24
CA GLY A 71 -10.24 19.25 -0.75
C GLY A 71 -9.39 18.34 -1.67
N SER A 72 -9.21 17.05 -1.34
CA SER A 72 -8.45 16.12 -2.19
C SER A 72 -9.07 15.88 -3.58
N TYR A 73 -10.36 16.18 -3.75
CA TYR A 73 -11.03 16.13 -5.07
C TYR A 73 -10.46 17.13 -6.10
N LYS A 74 -9.65 18.10 -5.65
CA LYS A 74 -8.97 19.06 -6.52
C LYS A 74 -7.62 18.55 -7.04
N LEU A 75 -7.11 17.45 -6.49
CA LEU A 75 -5.84 16.87 -6.91
C LEU A 75 -5.98 16.26 -8.31
N SER A 76 -4.91 16.30 -9.08
CA SER A 76 -4.80 15.48 -10.28
C SER A 76 -4.76 13.99 -9.90
N TYR A 77 -5.08 13.11 -10.85
CA TYR A 77 -5.01 11.67 -10.64
C TYR A 77 -3.61 11.21 -10.19
N VAL A 78 -2.55 11.83 -10.71
CA VAL A 78 -1.16 11.49 -10.34
C VAL A 78 -0.87 11.90 -8.90
N GLU A 79 -1.24 13.12 -8.50
CA GLU A 79 -1.05 13.59 -7.12
C GLU A 79 -1.86 12.77 -6.12
N ALA A 80 -3.09 12.41 -6.46
CA ALA A 80 -3.93 11.54 -5.64
C ALA A 80 -3.28 10.16 -5.44
N MET A 81 -2.76 9.55 -6.52
CA MET A 81 -2.04 8.27 -6.44
C MET A 81 -0.75 8.37 -5.60
N GLU A 82 0.02 9.44 -5.75
CA GLU A 82 1.23 9.65 -4.94
C GLU A 82 0.91 9.79 -3.45
N GLN A 83 -0.18 10.47 -3.11
CA GLN A 83 -0.63 10.60 -1.72
C GLN A 83 -1.11 9.25 -1.16
N ALA A 84 -1.91 8.50 -1.93
CA ALA A 84 -2.37 7.17 -1.54
C ALA A 84 -1.19 6.23 -1.23
N ILE A 85 -0.21 6.15 -2.13
CA ILE A 85 0.97 5.29 -1.95
C ILE A 85 1.78 5.72 -0.73
N LYS A 86 1.97 7.03 -0.52
CA LYS A 86 2.66 7.55 0.68
C LYS A 86 1.94 7.15 1.96
N GLU A 87 0.61 7.24 1.99
CA GLU A 87 -0.16 6.86 3.18
C GLU A 87 -0.11 5.36 3.44
N TRP A 88 -0.25 4.52 2.42
CA TRP A 88 -0.14 3.07 2.56
C TRP A 88 1.27 2.61 2.95
N TRP A 89 2.31 3.32 2.51
CA TRP A 89 3.70 2.99 2.85
C TRP A 89 4.11 3.45 4.27
N ARG A 90 3.53 4.55 4.73
CA ARG A 90 3.91 5.24 5.98
C ARG A 90 4.04 4.32 7.21
N PRO A 91 3.20 3.30 7.46
CA PRO A 91 3.30 2.46 8.65
C PRO A 91 4.67 1.79 8.82
N ILE A 92 5.36 1.44 7.72
CA ILE A 92 6.71 0.85 7.79
C ILE A 92 7.70 1.85 8.38
N GLU A 93 7.60 3.13 8.00
CA GLU A 93 8.50 4.18 8.47
C GLU A 93 8.15 4.69 9.88
N SER A 94 6.85 4.73 10.23
CA SER A 94 6.39 5.31 11.50
C SER A 94 6.29 4.30 12.64
N THR A 95 5.83 3.08 12.34
CA THR A 95 5.57 2.00 13.32
C THR A 95 6.66 0.93 13.26
N GLY A 96 7.12 0.62 12.05
CA GLY A 96 8.12 -0.42 11.78
C GLY A 96 7.56 -1.83 11.91
N LEU A 97 8.04 -2.72 11.03
CA LEU A 97 7.75 -4.15 11.05
C LEU A 97 8.78 -4.91 11.88
N GLY A 98 10.04 -4.43 11.88
CA GLY A 98 11.14 -5.11 12.53
C GLY A 98 11.37 -6.50 11.94
N ASN A 99 11.43 -7.52 12.79
CA ASN A 99 11.59 -8.91 12.35
C ASN A 99 10.25 -9.62 12.04
N MET A 100 9.11 -8.96 12.26
CA MET A 100 7.79 -9.56 12.05
C MET A 100 7.39 -9.41 10.59
N LEU A 101 7.81 -10.38 9.76
CA LEU A 101 7.48 -10.41 8.33
C LEU A 101 6.26 -11.30 8.02
N GLU A 102 5.72 -11.99 9.03
CA GLU A 102 4.50 -12.78 8.91
C GLU A 102 3.26 -11.91 9.16
N TYR A 103 2.31 -11.97 8.24
CA TYR A 103 1.01 -11.35 8.43
C TYR A 103 0.11 -12.28 9.25
N THR A 104 -0.07 -11.93 10.52
CA THR A 104 -0.87 -12.69 11.48
C THR A 104 -2.15 -11.92 11.83
N THR A 105 -3.08 -12.56 12.53
CA THR A 105 -4.27 -11.90 13.08
C THR A 105 -3.90 -10.73 14.02
N GLY A 106 -2.75 -10.80 14.69
CA GLY A 106 -2.21 -9.69 15.49
C GLY A 106 -1.73 -8.51 14.64
N THR A 107 -1.23 -8.77 13.43
CA THR A 107 -0.86 -7.74 12.45
C THR A 107 -2.10 -7.06 11.87
N GLN A 108 -3.17 -7.82 11.60
CA GLN A 108 -4.44 -7.33 11.07
C GLN A 108 -5.17 -6.35 12.02
N ASN A 109 -5.02 -6.54 13.33
CA ASN A 109 -5.65 -5.70 14.37
C ASN A 109 -4.67 -4.69 14.99
N GLY A 110 -3.44 -4.62 14.45
CA GLY A 110 -2.34 -3.85 15.03
C GLY A 110 -2.18 -2.44 14.42
N PRO A 111 -1.17 -1.68 14.89
CA PRO A 111 -0.86 -0.31 14.44
C PRO A 111 -0.26 -0.22 13.02
N LEU A 112 -0.36 -1.31 12.26
CA LEU A 112 0.07 -1.44 10.87
C LEU A 112 -1.12 -1.51 9.91
N LYS A 113 -2.35 -1.47 10.43
CA LYS A 113 -3.60 -1.32 9.67
C LYS A 113 -3.82 0.13 9.26
#